data_AF-A0A743YYL4-F1
#
_entry.id   AF-A0A743YYL4-F1
#
_cell.length_a   1.000
_cell.length_b   1.000
_cell.length_c   1.000
_cell.angle_alpha   90.00
_cell.angle_beta   90.00
_cell.angle_gamma   90.00
#
_symmetry.space_group_name_H-M   'P 1'
#
loop_
_entity.id
_entity.type
_entity.pdbx_description
1 polymer ?
#
loop_
_entity_poly.entity_id
_entity_poly.type
_entity_poly.pdbx_seq_one_letter_code
_entity_poly.pdbx_strand_id
1 'polypeptide(L)'
;YGDLAIVVAKTSYIDKDGTEKRYLPEGTLVLGNTAAEGIRCYGAIQDSQALAEGIVAATRYPKHWITVGDPANEYTMTQSAPLMVLPDPDEFVIVQVG
;
A
#
# COMPACT_ATOMS: atom_id res chain seq x y z
N TYR A 1 14.55 11.17 -30.66
CA TYR A 1 13.52 10.69 -29.72
C TYR A 1 14.03 9.36 -29.20
N GLY A 2 14.91 9.27 -28.20
CA GLY A 2 15.02 9.96 -26.91
C GLY A 2 14.75 8.91 -25.82
N ASP A 3 15.56 8.80 -24.77
CA ASP A 3 15.53 7.66 -23.82
C ASP A 3 14.35 7.68 -22.82
N LEU A 4 13.31 8.48 -23.09
CA LEU A 4 12.14 8.65 -22.25
C LEU A 4 11.06 7.61 -22.58
N ALA A 5 10.76 6.74 -21.63
CA ALA A 5 9.62 5.82 -21.72
C ALA A 5 8.30 6.56 -21.40
N ILE A 6 7.25 6.29 -22.19
CA ILE A 6 5.91 6.83 -21.96
C ILE A 6 4.98 5.68 -21.55
N VAL A 7 4.34 5.83 -20.40
CA VAL A 7 3.39 4.84 -19.86
C VAL A 7 2.06 5.52 -19.57
N VAL A 8 0.95 4.91 -20.00
CA VAL A 8 -0.40 5.40 -19.72
C VAL A 8 -1.02 4.55 -18.60
N ALA A 9 -1.17 5.14 -17.41
CA ALA A 9 -1.81 4.49 -16.26
C ALA A 9 -3.30 4.84 -16.19
N LYS A 10 -4.18 3.81 -16.22
CA LYS A 10 -5.64 3.95 -16.09
C LYS A 10 -6.23 3.16 -14.91
N THR A 11 -5.38 2.74 -13.99
CA THR A 11 -5.78 1.90 -12.84
C THR A 11 -6.60 2.70 -11.83
N SER A 12 -7.62 2.06 -11.26
CA SER A 12 -8.54 2.60 -10.26
C SER A 12 -8.59 1.76 -8.98
N TYR A 13 -9.15 2.34 -7.93
CA TYR A 13 -9.48 1.68 -6.66
C TYR A 13 -10.87 2.12 -6.17
N ILE A 14 -11.46 1.32 -5.28
CA ILE A 14 -12.71 1.66 -4.58
C ILE A 14 -12.34 2.30 -3.24
N ASP A 15 -12.79 3.54 -3.03
CA ASP A 15 -12.57 4.25 -1.77
C ASP A 15 -13.55 3.77 -0.68
N LYS A 16 -13.35 4.21 0.55
CA LYS A 16 -14.12 3.80 1.74
C LYS A 16 -15.63 4.08 1.61
N ASP A 17 -16.00 5.07 0.80
CA ASP A 17 -17.40 5.43 0.51
C ASP A 17 -18.01 4.61 -0.64
N GLY A 18 -17.25 3.67 -1.21
CA GLY A 18 -17.68 2.83 -2.33
C GLY A 18 -17.51 3.48 -3.71
N THR A 19 -16.96 4.69 -3.79
CA THR A 19 -16.73 5.37 -5.06
C THR A 19 -15.46 4.88 -5.75
N GLU A 20 -15.52 4.74 -7.08
CA GLU A 20 -14.33 4.42 -7.87
C GLU A 20 -13.48 5.69 -8.09
N LYS A 21 -12.18 5.60 -7.78
CA LYS A 21 -11.21 6.69 -7.94
C LYS A 21 -9.98 6.20 -8.70
N ARG A 22 -9.35 7.08 -9.46
CA ARG A 22 -8.07 6.76 -10.14
C ARG A 22 -6.89 6.89 -9.18
N TYR A 23 -5.91 6.00 -9.32
CA TYR A 23 -4.62 6.15 -8.62
C TYR A 23 -3.84 7.37 -9.11
N LEU A 24 -3.89 7.63 -10.41
CA LEU A 24 -3.35 8.84 -11.03
C LEU A 24 -4.52 9.75 -11.44
N PRO A 25 -4.67 10.96 -10.87
CA PRO A 25 -5.77 11.86 -11.21
C PRO A 25 -5.78 12.25 -12.70
N GLU A 26 -6.95 12.65 -13.20
CA GLU A 26 -7.08 13.10 -14.59
C GLU A 26 -6.24 14.36 -14.85
N GLY A 27 -5.72 14.50 -16.09
CA GLY A 27 -4.84 15.60 -16.46
C GLY A 27 -3.47 15.57 -15.76
N THR A 28 -3.11 14.51 -15.03
CA THR A 28 -1.83 14.45 -14.30
C THR A 28 -0.79 13.66 -15.08
N LEU A 29 0.38 14.28 -15.25
CA LEU A 29 1.60 13.63 -15.74
C LEU A 29 2.61 13.55 -14.60
N VAL A 30 3.24 12.39 -14.45
CA VAL A 30 4.37 12.18 -13.53
C VAL A 30 5.61 11.91 -14.36
N LEU A 31 6.66 12.69 -14.13
CA LEU A 31 7.98 12.49 -14.67
C LEU A 31 8.88 12.05 -13.52
N GLY A 32 9.72 11.05 -13.76
CA GLY A 32 10.66 10.56 -12.76
C GLY A 32 11.63 9.57 -13.35
N ASN A 33 12.55 9.10 -12.50
CA ASN A 33 13.55 8.12 -12.87
C ASN A 33 13.23 6.77 -12.20
N THR A 34 13.32 5.66 -12.95
CA THR A 34 13.13 4.33 -12.37
C THR A 34 14.25 3.94 -11.39
N ALA A 35 15.38 4.64 -11.41
CA ALA A 35 16.47 4.48 -10.45
C ALA A 35 16.19 5.11 -9.07
N ALA A 36 15.07 5.83 -8.89
CA ALA A 36 14.69 6.46 -7.63
C ALA A 36 14.40 5.49 -6.47
N GLU A 37 14.24 4.19 -6.78
CA GLU A 37 14.14 3.05 -5.84
C GLU A 37 13.42 3.37 -4.50
N GLY A 38 12.11 3.60 -4.58
CA GLY A 38 11.28 3.78 -3.39
C GLY A 38 11.36 2.59 -2.42
N ILE A 39 11.33 2.88 -1.12
CA ILE A 39 11.44 1.88 -0.04
C ILE A 39 10.04 1.50 0.46
N ARG A 40 9.83 0.20 0.64
CA ARG A 40 8.66 -0.36 1.33
C ARG A 40 9.00 -0.59 2.80
N CYS A 41 8.58 0.33 3.66
CA CYS A 41 8.73 0.20 5.11
C CYS A 41 7.54 -0.55 5.70
N TYR A 42 7.80 -1.38 6.73
CA TYR A 42 6.77 -2.08 7.49
C TYR A 42 7.03 -1.89 8.98
N GLY A 43 6.08 -1.26 9.68
CA GLY A 43 6.12 -1.12 11.13
C GLY A 43 5.86 -2.45 11.84
N ALA A 44 6.15 -2.48 13.15
CA ALA A 44 5.89 -3.64 14.00
C ALA A 44 4.38 -3.90 14.15
N ILE A 45 3.98 -5.17 14.11
CA ILE A 45 2.60 -5.61 14.36
C ILE A 45 2.30 -5.51 15.86
N GLN A 46 1.17 -4.94 16.23
CA GLN A 46 0.79 -4.67 17.62
C GLN A 46 -0.17 -5.72 18.21
N ASP A 47 -0.44 -6.81 17.49
CA ASP A 47 -1.26 -7.92 18.00
C ASP A 47 -0.54 -8.65 19.13
N SER A 48 -1.23 -8.88 20.25
CA SER A 48 -0.64 -9.55 21.41
C SER A 48 -0.14 -10.96 21.12
N GLN A 49 -0.78 -11.68 20.20
CA GLN A 49 -0.32 -13.01 19.78
C GLN A 49 0.93 -12.90 18.92
N ALA A 50 0.99 -11.94 17.99
CA ALA A 50 2.20 -11.69 17.21
C ALA A 50 3.39 -11.32 18.12
N LEU A 51 3.14 -10.48 19.13
CA LEU A 51 4.17 -10.10 20.12
C LEU A 51 4.61 -11.29 20.98
N ALA A 52 3.68 -12.16 21.39
CA ALA A 52 3.99 -13.38 22.13
C ALA A 52 4.79 -14.40 21.29
N GLU A 53 4.56 -14.44 19.98
CA GLU A 53 5.31 -15.22 19.00
C GLU A 53 6.67 -14.57 18.65
N GLY A 54 6.97 -13.38 19.18
CA GLY A 54 8.21 -12.64 18.91
C GLY A 54 8.26 -11.98 17.54
N ILE A 55 7.10 -11.81 16.87
CA ILE A 55 7.00 -11.20 15.55
C ILE A 55 7.06 -9.68 15.70
N VAL A 56 8.27 -9.13 15.61
CA VAL A 56 8.55 -7.70 15.77
C VAL A 56 8.61 -6.93 14.44
N ALA A 57 8.67 -7.63 13.31
CA ALA A 57 8.59 -7.04 11.98
C ALA A 57 8.00 -8.07 11.00
N ALA A 58 6.91 -7.72 10.34
CA ALA A 58 6.29 -8.54 9.32
C ALA A 58 5.66 -7.67 8.24
N THR A 59 5.76 -8.10 6.98
CA THR A 59 5.03 -7.43 5.90
C THR A 59 3.53 -7.64 6.03
N ARG A 60 3.12 -8.85 6.46
CA ARG A 60 1.74 -9.25 6.75
C ARG A 60 1.75 -10.29 7.88
N TYR A 61 0.80 -10.21 8.80
CA TYR A 61 0.54 -11.20 9.84
C TYR A 61 -0.88 -11.77 9.67
N PRO A 62 -1.04 -12.93 9.01
CA PRO A 62 -2.33 -13.60 8.92
C PRO A 62 -2.64 -14.33 10.23
N LYS A 63 -3.88 -14.19 10.70
CA LYS A 63 -4.40 -14.82 11.91
C LYS A 63 -5.76 -15.43 11.63
N HIS A 64 -6.00 -16.57 12.25
CA HIS A 64 -7.24 -17.31 12.21
C HIS A 64 -7.67 -17.62 13.65
N TRP A 65 -8.97 -17.51 13.94
CA TRP A 65 -9.52 -17.93 15.22
C TRP A 65 -11.00 -18.25 15.12
N ILE A 66 -11.47 -19.05 16.06
CA ILE A 66 -12.90 -19.39 16.24
C ILE A 66 -13.34 -18.77 17.57
N THR A 67 -14.42 -17.99 17.53
CA THR A 67 -15.13 -17.55 18.73
C THR A 67 -16.19 -18.58 19.06
N VAL A 68 -16.00 -19.30 20.16
CA VAL A 68 -16.91 -20.37 20.61
C VAL A 68 -18.10 -19.76 21.35
N GLY A 69 -19.32 -20.18 21.00
CA GLY A 69 -20.58 -19.65 21.54
C GLY A 69 -21.79 -20.15 20.75
N ASP A 70 -22.93 -19.49 20.92
CA ASP A 70 -24.17 -19.76 20.17
C ASP A 70 -24.64 -18.48 19.44
N PRO A 71 -24.31 -18.26 18.16
CA PRO A 71 -23.56 -19.17 17.28
C PRO A 71 -22.03 -19.03 17.43
N ALA A 72 -21.30 -20.10 17.10
CA ALA A 72 -19.87 -20.04 16.91
C ALA A 72 -19.54 -19.32 15.59
N ASN A 73 -18.52 -18.47 15.61
CA ASN A 73 -18.09 -17.71 14.43
C ASN A 73 -16.60 -17.93 14.17
N GLU A 74 -16.25 -18.11 12.90
CA GLU A 74 -14.88 -18.27 12.42
C GLU A 74 -14.41 -16.98 11.75
N TYR A 75 -13.20 -16.54 12.09
CA TYR A 75 -12.63 -15.29 11.59
C TYR A 75 -11.24 -15.50 11.03
N THR A 76 -10.92 -14.73 10.00
CA THR A 76 -9.57 -14.53 9.53
C THR A 76 -9.28 -13.03 9.50
N MET A 77 -8.04 -12.65 9.81
CA MET A 77 -7.60 -11.26 9.76
C MET A 77 -6.14 -11.22 9.34
N THR A 78 -5.80 -10.30 8.44
CA THR A 78 -4.41 -10.01 8.09
C THR A 78 -4.05 -8.61 8.56
N GLN A 79 -3.02 -8.51 9.39
CA GLN A 79 -2.51 -7.23 9.89
C GLN A 79 -1.24 -6.83 9.13
N SER A 80 -1.07 -5.53 8.89
CA SER A 80 0.10 -4.95 8.24
C SER A 80 0.22 -3.48 8.65
N ALA A 81 1.43 -2.94 8.67
CA ALA A 81 1.70 -1.53 8.93
C ALA A 81 2.61 -0.93 7.84
N PRO A 82 2.14 -0.83 6.58
CA PRO A 82 2.97 -0.41 5.46
C PRO A 82 3.14 1.12 5.39
N LEU A 83 4.32 1.57 4.96
CA LEU A 83 4.60 2.96 4.57
C LEU A 83 5.52 2.97 3.35
N MET A 84 5.08 3.61 2.26
CA MET A 84 5.90 3.82 1.07
C MET A 84 6.74 5.08 1.27
N VAL A 85 8.06 4.97 1.17
CA VAL A 85 8.99 6.09 1.39
C VAL A 85 9.81 6.34 0.13
N LEU A 86 9.92 7.60 -0.26
CA LEU A 86 10.87 8.05 -1.28
C LEU A 86 12.13 8.55 -0.56
N PRO A 87 13.30 7.94 -0.80
CA PRO A 87 14.57 8.42 -0.23
C PRO A 87 14.93 9.83 -0.72
N ASP A 88 14.65 10.10 -1.99
CA ASP A 88 14.79 11.41 -2.61
C ASP A 88 13.49 11.76 -3.37
N PRO A 89 12.58 12.54 -2.77
CA PRO A 89 11.35 12.94 -3.44
C PRO A 89 11.58 13.99 -4.56
N ASP A 90 12.75 14.64 -4.63
CA ASP A 90 13.03 15.69 -5.61
C ASP A 90 13.29 15.10 -7.02
N GLU A 91 13.46 13.78 -7.14
CA GLU A 91 13.58 13.08 -8.43
C GLU A 91 12.26 12.96 -9.22
N PHE A 92 11.14 13.45 -8.65
CA PHE A 92 9.83 13.39 -9.29
C PHE A 92 9.27 14.78 -9.56
N VAL A 93 8.70 14.94 -10.76
CA VAL A 93 7.98 16.15 -11.15
C VAL A 93 6.55 15.78 -11.53
N ILE A 94 5.58 16.50 -10.96
CA ILE A 94 4.16 16.35 -11.28
C ILE A 94 3.70 17.56 -12.08
N VAL A 95 3.06 17.32 -13.21
CA VAL A 95 2.46 18.37 -14.06
C VAL A 95 0.97 18.11 -14.17
N GLN A 96 0.17 19.15 -13.92
CA GLN A 96 -1.27 19.13 -14.14
C GLN A 96 -1.61 19.90 -15.42
N VAL A 97 -2.25 19.21 -16.35
CA VAL A 97 -2.72 19.74 -17.62
C VAL A 97 -4.23 19.97 -17.50
N GLY A 98 -4.63 21.23 -17.61
CA GLY A 98 -6.03 21.66 -17.64
C GLY A 98 -6.65 21.59 -19.02
#